data_AF-A0A8J4PLC6-F1
#
_entry.id   AF-A0A8J4PLC6-F1
#
_cell.length_a   1.000
_cell.length_b   1.000
_cell.length_c   1.000
_cell.angle_alpha   90.00
_cell.angle_beta   90.00
_cell.angle_gamma   90.00
#
_symmetry.space_group_name_H-M   'P 1'
#
loop_
_entity.id
_entity.type
_entity.pdbx_description
1 polymer ?
#
loop_
_entity_poly.entity_id
_entity_poly.type
_entity_poly.pdbx_seq_one_letter_code
_entity_poly.pdbx_strand_id
1 'polypeptide(L)'
;PNLKKLALPCYDGVLDIIPTTINHLEFNRNIAQQKYIIFPIELVPPHITTLVLNDSMRIQSYDLIPPNITSITLCDSITPGTKIPCTVKSVVLPSRFNQPLDTILQTVDDQ
;
A
#
# COMPACT_ATOMS: atom_id res chain seq x y z
N PRO A 1 16.10 -15.81 12.73
CA PRO A 1 16.19 -14.58 11.92
C PRO A 1 15.13 -13.56 12.36
N ASN A 2 15.54 -12.38 12.84
CA ASN A 2 14.68 -11.33 13.39
C ASN A 2 14.26 -10.29 12.32
N LEU A 3 14.39 -10.63 11.03
CA LEU A 3 14.08 -9.71 9.96
C LEU A 3 12.58 -9.39 9.98
N LYS A 4 12.25 -8.10 10.09
CA LYS A 4 10.89 -7.56 10.09
C LYS A 4 10.53 -6.82 8.81
N LYS A 5 11.54 -6.38 8.07
CA LYS A 5 11.40 -5.57 6.88
C LYS A 5 12.00 -6.28 5.67
N LEU A 6 11.24 -6.34 4.59
CA LEU A 6 11.67 -6.82 3.29
C LEU A 6 11.46 -5.71 2.28
N ALA A 7 12.53 -5.33 1.57
CA ALA A 7 12.48 -4.39 0.46
C ALA A 7 12.77 -5.15 -0.84
N LEU A 8 11.83 -5.12 -1.78
CA LEU A 8 11.92 -5.77 -3.08
C LEU A 8 12.13 -4.72 -4.17
N PRO A 9 12.94 -5.00 -5.21
CA PRO A 9 13.14 -4.04 -6.30
C PRO A 9 11.87 -3.82 -7.13
N CYS A 10 10.99 -4.82 -7.21
CA CYS A 10 9.73 -4.74 -7.94
C CYS A 10 8.75 -5.84 -7.50
N TYR A 11 7.48 -5.68 -7.85
CA TYR A 11 6.50 -6.76 -7.81
C TYR A 11 6.63 -7.64 -9.06
N ASP A 12 6.83 -8.93 -8.88
CA ASP A 12 7.00 -9.92 -9.95
C ASP A 12 5.81 -10.89 -10.08
N GLY A 13 4.76 -10.71 -9.27
CA GLY A 13 3.56 -11.55 -9.29
C GLY A 13 3.40 -12.49 -8.10
N VAL A 14 4.40 -12.58 -7.21
CA VAL A 14 4.40 -13.59 -6.13
C VAL A 14 4.63 -12.94 -4.77
N LEU A 15 3.67 -13.09 -3.84
CA LEU A 15 3.77 -12.58 -2.45
C LEU A 15 3.65 -13.67 -1.38
N ASP A 16 3.20 -14.87 -1.73
CA ASP A 16 2.96 -15.99 -0.80
C ASP A 16 4.25 -16.58 -0.21
N ILE A 17 5.39 -16.33 -0.85
CA ILE A 17 6.72 -16.71 -0.38
C ILE A 17 7.30 -15.77 0.69
N ILE A 18 6.62 -14.68 1.04
CA ILE A 18 7.13 -13.73 2.03
C ILE A 18 7.13 -14.39 3.41
N PRO A 19 8.30 -14.46 4.11
CA PRO A 19 8.37 -15.08 5.42
C PRO A 19 7.46 -14.38 6.43
N THR A 20 6.76 -15.16 7.26
CA THR A 20 5.84 -14.67 8.31
C THR A 20 6.51 -13.81 9.38
N THR A 21 7.85 -13.77 9.43
CA THR A 21 8.59 -12.87 10.31
C THR A 21 8.56 -11.42 9.82
N ILE A 22 8.36 -11.19 8.52
CA ILE A 22 8.25 -9.87 7.90
C ILE A 22 6.88 -9.28 8.22
N ASN A 23 6.83 -8.02 8.61
CA ASN A 23 5.58 -7.27 8.75
C ASN A 23 5.60 -5.94 7.98
N HIS A 24 6.76 -5.58 7.42
CA HIS A 24 6.96 -4.39 6.61
C HIS A 24 7.44 -4.80 5.22
N LEU A 25 6.60 -4.59 4.22
CA LEU A 25 6.90 -4.85 2.82
C LEU A 25 7.05 -3.53 2.06
N GLU A 26 8.19 -3.37 1.42
CA GLU A 26 8.49 -2.19 0.60
C GLU A 26 8.84 -2.63 -0.82
N PHE A 27 8.24 -1.96 -1.80
CA PHE A 27 8.65 -2.04 -3.20
C PHE A 27 9.46 -0.80 -3.53
N ASN A 28 10.75 -0.99 -3.80
CA ASN A 28 11.62 0.06 -4.29
C ASN A 28 11.29 0.36 -5.76
N ARG A 29 11.71 1.53 -6.24
CA ARG A 29 11.63 1.85 -7.67
C ARG A 29 12.76 1.13 -8.41
N ASN A 30 12.42 0.14 -9.24
CA ASN A 30 13.36 -0.40 -10.22
C ASN A 30 13.42 0.53 -11.43
N ILE A 31 14.53 1.27 -11.60
CA ILE A 31 14.72 2.20 -12.71
C ILE A 31 14.71 1.53 -14.09
N ALA A 32 14.99 0.22 -14.16
CA ALA A 32 14.89 -0.54 -15.41
C ALA A 32 13.44 -0.91 -15.75
N GLN A 33 12.51 -0.85 -14.79
CA GLN A 33 11.09 -1.02 -15.06
C GLN A 33 10.49 0.30 -15.54
N GLN A 34 10.14 0.33 -16.82
CA GLN A 34 9.48 1.49 -17.46
C GLN A 34 7.95 1.38 -17.46
N LYS A 35 7.38 0.39 -16.76
CA LYS A 35 5.96 0.04 -16.85
C LYS A 35 5.24 0.32 -15.53
N TYR A 36 4.10 1.01 -15.62
CA TYR A 36 3.13 1.09 -14.53
C TYR A 36 2.36 -0.23 -14.40
N ILE A 37 2.17 -0.69 -13.16
CA ILE A 37 1.42 -1.91 -12.86
C ILE A 37 0.21 -1.62 -11.96
N ILE A 38 -0.83 -2.44 -12.10
CA ILE A 38 -1.89 -2.54 -11.11
C ILE A 38 -1.46 -3.57 -10.08
N PHE A 39 -1.23 -3.14 -8.86
CA PHE A 39 -0.84 -3.98 -7.74
C PHE A 39 -2.08 -4.65 -7.13
N PRO A 40 -2.13 -5.98 -7.05
CA PRO A 40 -3.25 -6.71 -6.46
C PRO A 40 -3.14 -6.67 -4.93
N ILE A 41 -3.66 -5.59 -4.34
CA ILE A 41 -3.48 -5.29 -2.92
C ILE A 41 -4.16 -6.32 -2.00
N GLU A 42 -5.20 -6.97 -2.49
CA GLU A 42 -5.93 -8.04 -1.82
C GLU A 42 -5.08 -9.31 -1.62
N LEU A 43 -3.97 -9.45 -2.36
CA LEU A 43 -3.05 -10.58 -2.24
C LEU A 43 -1.93 -10.35 -1.22
N VAL A 44 -1.91 -9.20 -0.55
CA VAL A 44 -0.90 -8.92 0.48
C VAL A 44 -1.06 -9.90 1.64
N PRO A 45 0.03 -10.59 2.06
CA PRO A 45 -0.06 -11.57 3.13
C PRO A 45 -0.61 -10.98 4.44
N PRO A 46 -1.41 -11.74 5.21
CA PRO A 46 -2.14 -11.24 6.38
C PRO A 46 -1.23 -10.79 7.54
N HIS A 47 0.04 -11.18 7.52
CA HIS A 47 1.04 -10.80 8.52
C HIS A 47 1.74 -9.47 8.20
N ILE A 48 1.54 -8.91 7.00
CA ILE A 48 2.06 -7.59 6.64
C ILE A 48 1.16 -6.53 7.27
N THR A 49 1.77 -5.59 8.00
CA THR A 49 1.05 -4.46 8.61
C THR A 49 1.45 -3.13 7.99
N THR A 50 2.63 -3.08 7.37
CA THR A 50 3.14 -1.89 6.69
C THR A 50 3.45 -2.20 5.23
N LEU A 51 2.87 -1.41 4.33
CA LEU A 51 3.04 -1.54 2.88
C LEU A 51 3.55 -0.23 2.29
N VAL A 52 4.68 -0.28 1.58
CA VAL A 52 5.21 0.85 0.84
C VAL A 52 5.22 0.50 -0.64
N LEU A 53 4.37 1.18 -1.42
CA LEU A 53 4.34 1.04 -2.87
C LEU A 53 5.29 2.05 -3.52
N ASN A 54 5.81 1.76 -4.71
CA ASN A 54 6.56 2.75 -5.50
C ASN A 54 5.64 3.54 -6.44
N ASP A 55 6.19 4.59 -7.05
CA ASP A 55 5.52 5.51 -8.00
C ASP A 55 5.05 4.87 -9.31
N SER A 56 5.46 3.65 -9.59
CA SER A 56 5.05 2.88 -10.77
C SER A 56 3.92 1.89 -10.45
N MET A 57 3.43 1.87 -9.21
CA MET A 57 2.40 0.94 -8.74
C MET A 57 1.11 1.69 -8.42
N ARG A 58 0.00 1.21 -8.99
CA ARG A 58 -1.35 1.71 -8.72
C ARG A 58 -2.19 0.63 -8.06
N ILE A 59 -3.07 1.01 -7.16
CA ILE A 59 -4.08 0.10 -6.61
C ILE A 59 -5.38 0.32 -7.39
N GLN A 60 -6.10 -0.74 -7.73
CA GLN A 60 -7.36 -0.64 -8.46
C GLN A 60 -8.48 0.00 -7.62
N SER A 61 -8.56 -0.36 -6.35
CA SER A 61 -9.51 0.21 -5.39
C SER A 61 -8.92 0.19 -3.98
N TYR A 62 -9.04 1.31 -3.28
CA TYR A 62 -8.54 1.47 -1.91
C TYR A 62 -9.42 0.75 -0.88
N ASP A 63 -10.68 0.48 -1.20
CA ASP A 63 -11.58 -0.34 -0.37
C ASP A 63 -11.14 -1.81 -0.29
N LEU A 64 -10.22 -2.24 -1.17
CA LEU A 64 -9.63 -3.59 -1.17
C LEU A 64 -8.37 -3.69 -0.28
N ILE A 65 -7.94 -2.60 0.36
CA ILE A 65 -6.82 -2.63 1.30
C ILE A 65 -7.16 -3.64 2.42
N PRO A 66 -6.32 -4.68 2.64
CA PRO A 66 -6.58 -5.68 3.67
C PRO A 66 -6.64 -5.06 5.07
N PRO A 67 -7.52 -5.56 5.97
CA PRO A 67 -7.73 -4.98 7.29
C PRO A 67 -6.51 -5.08 8.22
N ASN A 68 -5.54 -5.94 7.90
CA ASN A 68 -4.26 -6.05 8.62
C ASN A 68 -3.31 -4.88 8.33
N ILE A 69 -3.52 -4.11 7.25
CA ILE A 69 -2.68 -2.96 6.93
C ILE A 69 -3.02 -1.80 7.86
N THR A 70 -2.03 -1.37 8.64
CA THR A 70 -2.13 -0.24 9.58
C THR A 70 -1.30 0.96 9.12
N SER A 71 -0.35 0.76 8.21
CA SER A 71 0.48 1.81 7.64
C SER A 71 0.65 1.59 6.15
N ILE A 72 0.37 2.63 5.35
CA ILE A 72 0.52 2.54 3.89
C ILE A 72 1.16 3.81 3.31
N THR A 73 2.07 3.62 2.35
CA THR A 73 2.57 4.71 1.50
C THR A 73 1.96 4.58 0.12
N LEU A 74 1.21 5.61 -0.27
CA LEU A 74 0.54 5.71 -1.56
C LEU A 74 1.36 6.60 -2.48
N CYS A 75 1.60 6.14 -3.70
CA CYS A 75 2.47 6.83 -4.64
C CYS A 75 1.79 7.26 -5.94
N ASP A 76 0.53 6.86 -6.16
CA ASP A 76 -0.27 7.30 -7.32
C ASP A 76 -1.31 8.34 -6.90
N SER A 77 -1.85 9.05 -7.90
CA SER A 77 -2.89 10.06 -7.70
C SER A 77 -4.10 9.48 -6.95
N ILE A 78 -4.44 10.11 -5.83
CA ILE A 78 -5.66 9.81 -5.08
C ILE A 78 -6.77 10.73 -5.61
N THR A 79 -7.88 10.16 -6.04
CA THR A 79 -9.04 10.94 -6.52
C THR A 79 -9.93 11.34 -5.34
N PRO A 80 -10.63 12.50 -5.43
CA PRO A 80 -11.63 12.87 -4.44
C PRO A 80 -12.68 11.77 -4.25
N GLY A 81 -12.98 11.41 -3.01
CA GLY A 81 -13.92 10.33 -2.67
C GLY A 81 -13.28 8.95 -2.57
N THR A 82 -11.97 8.82 -2.78
CA THR A 82 -11.21 7.64 -2.37
C THR A 82 -11.42 7.41 -0.88
N LYS A 83 -11.74 6.18 -0.45
CA LYS A 83 -11.84 5.86 0.97
C LYS A 83 -10.68 4.98 1.38
N ILE A 84 -9.94 5.41 2.39
CA ILE A 84 -8.92 4.59 3.04
C ILE A 84 -9.59 3.88 4.22
N PRO A 85 -9.42 2.56 4.41
CA PRO A 85 -10.03 1.87 5.54
C PRO A 85 -9.61 2.46 6.89
N CYS A 86 -10.52 2.43 7.86
CA CYS A 86 -10.28 2.90 9.23
C CYS A 86 -9.16 2.12 9.96
N THR A 87 -8.81 0.93 9.46
CA THR A 87 -7.69 0.14 9.97
C THR A 87 -6.33 0.80 9.72
N VAL A 88 -6.23 1.67 8.71
CA VAL A 88 -5.01 2.42 8.36
C VAL A 88 -4.84 3.60 9.32
N LYS A 89 -3.85 3.50 10.20
CA LYS A 89 -3.53 4.51 11.22
C LYS A 89 -2.45 5.50 10.76
N SER A 90 -1.70 5.14 9.72
CA SER A 90 -0.67 5.97 9.12
C SER A 90 -0.74 5.90 7.62
N VAL A 91 -0.86 7.05 6.97
CA VAL A 91 -0.81 7.16 5.51
C VAL A 91 0.25 8.18 5.11
N VAL A 92 1.09 7.82 4.15
CA VAL A 92 1.95 8.76 3.43
C VAL A 92 1.32 8.98 2.06
N LEU A 93 0.99 10.24 1.78
CA LEU A 93 0.34 10.67 0.54
C LEU A 93 1.39 11.01 -0.53
N PRO A 94 1.05 10.89 -1.82
CA PRO A 94 1.96 11.24 -2.91
C PRO A 94 2.29 12.73 -2.88
N SER A 95 3.49 13.11 -3.33
CA SER A 95 3.95 14.52 -3.34
C SER A 95 3.07 15.46 -4.17
N ARG A 96 2.29 14.92 -5.10
CA ARG A 96 1.35 15.67 -5.96
C ARG A 96 -0.06 15.78 -5.36
N PHE A 97 -0.30 15.24 -4.17
CA PHE A 97 -1.60 15.34 -3.52
C PHE A 97 -1.97 16.82 -3.27
N ASN A 98 -3.09 17.27 -3.83
CA ASN A 98 -3.58 18.65 -3.73
C ASN A 98 -5.06 18.76 -3.33
N GLN A 99 -5.63 17.67 -2.79
CA GLN A 99 -7.03 17.60 -2.39
C GLN A 99 -7.17 17.82 -0.87
N PRO A 100 -8.35 18.21 -0.35
CA PRO A 100 -8.57 18.29 1.09
C PRO A 100 -8.47 16.90 1.74
N LEU A 101 -7.88 16.80 2.94
CA LEU A 101 -7.70 15.51 3.64
C LEU A 101 -9.03 14.81 3.95
N ASP A 102 -10.08 15.58 4.26
CA ASP A 102 -11.42 15.06 4.58
C ASP A 102 -12.07 14.31 3.40
N THR A 103 -11.55 14.49 2.17
CA THR A 103 -12.03 13.78 0.99
C THR A 103 -11.50 12.36 0.84
N ILE A 104 -10.45 12.02 1.61
CA ILE A 104 -9.76 10.72 1.55
C ILE A 104 -9.78 9.96 2.87
N LEU A 105 -9.83 10.70 3.99
CA LEU A 105 -9.94 10.16 5.34
C LEU A 105 -11.40 10.23 5.77
N GLN A 106 -12.20 9.26 5.34
CA GLN A 106 -13.46 9.00 6.04
C GLN A 106 -13.13 8.14 7.25
N THR A 107 -13.23 8.71 8.45
CA THR A 107 -13.47 7.90 9.65
C THR A 107 -14.85 7.28 9.45
N VAL A 108 -14.89 6.09 8.87
CA VAL A 108 -16.11 5.28 8.93
C VAL A 108 -16.22 4.90 10.40
N ASP A 109 -17.08 5.61 11.14
CA ASP A 109 -17.52 5.12 12.44
C ASP A 109 -18.09 3.71 12.22
N ASP A 110 -17.56 2.75 12.96
CA ASP A 110 -17.93 1.34 12.90
C ASP A 110 -19.48 1.18 12.92
N GLN A 111 -20.02 0.52 11.90
CA GLN A 111 -21.35 -0.09 11.93
C GLN A 111 -21.23 -1.60 12.07
#